data_AF-A0A660LB00-F1
#
_entry.id   AF-A0A660LB00-F1
#
_cell.length_a   1.000
_cell.length_b   1.000
_cell.length_c   1.000
_cell.angle_alpha   90.00
_cell.angle_beta   90.00
_cell.angle_gamma   90.00
#
_symmetry.space_group_name_H-M   'P 1'
#
loop_
_entity.id
_entity.type
_entity.pdbx_description
1 polymer ?
#
loop_
_entity_poly.entity_id
_entity_poly.type
_entity_poly.pdbx_seq_one_letter_code
_entity_poly.pdbx_strand_id
1 'polypeptide(L)'
;MELGAPLGVVSYHVRMLRDYDCVELVRTEPRRGALQHFYRATARPNLDDDQWRTLPSGLRGELAGETLTDLVTDLGGAADAGHLQDPDVVLNRTPLELDEKAFKKLNKLLAKTQEQALAIAEESAARHNESGTEVFPTEFAVLHFKRAV
;
A
#
# COMPACT_ATOMS: atom_id res chain seq x y z
N MET A 1 17.46 12.15 -6.17
CA MET A 1 16.62 13.10 -5.41
C MET A 1 17.32 13.35 -4.08
N GLU A 2 17.64 14.60 -3.76
CA GLU A 2 18.21 14.99 -2.45
C GLU A 2 17.07 15.39 -1.52
N LEU A 3 17.04 14.86 -0.29
CA LEU A 3 15.92 15.00 0.65
C LEU A 3 15.82 16.39 1.32
N GLY A 4 16.68 17.36 0.95
CA GLY A 4 16.69 18.71 1.52
C GLY A 4 16.96 18.80 3.03
N ALA A 5 17.26 17.68 3.70
CA ALA A 5 17.47 17.57 5.13
C ALA A 5 18.95 17.25 5.48
N PRO A 6 19.45 17.63 6.68
CA PRO A 6 20.81 17.31 7.10
C PRO A 6 21.06 15.79 7.13
N LEU A 7 22.25 15.35 6.71
CA LEU A 7 22.62 13.93 6.65
C LEU A 7 22.41 13.19 7.98
N GLY A 8 22.69 13.85 9.12
CA GLY A 8 22.46 13.27 10.44
C GLY A 8 21.00 12.95 10.73
N VAL A 9 20.07 13.82 10.29
CA VAL A 9 18.62 13.63 10.43
C VAL A 9 18.16 12.46 9.55
N VAL A 10 18.59 12.44 8.28
CA VAL A 10 18.27 11.35 7.36
C VAL A 10 18.81 10.02 7.90
N SER A 11 20.06 9.99 8.36
CA SER A 11 20.70 8.78 8.90
C SER A 11 20.03 8.28 10.19
N TYR A 12 19.44 9.16 10.98
CA TYR A 12 18.64 8.80 12.15
C TYR A 12 17.33 8.13 11.71
N HIS A 13 16.55 8.76 10.84
CA HIS A 13 15.26 8.23 10.41
C HIS A 13 15.39 6.96 9.56
N VAL A 14 16.41 6.83 8.72
CA VAL A 14 16.63 5.60 7.94
C VAL A 14 17.01 4.42 8.84
N ARG A 15 17.77 4.66 9.91
CA ARG A 15 18.00 3.63 10.94
C ARG A 15 16.71 3.25 11.63
N MET A 16 15.89 4.22 12.01
CA MET A 16 14.59 3.96 12.62
C MET A 16 13.68 3.13 11.69
N LEU A 17 13.61 3.48 10.40
CA LEU A 17 12.86 2.71 9.40
C LEU A 17 13.38 1.28 9.28
N ARG A 18 14.70 1.08 9.32
CA ARG A 18 15.30 -0.25 9.31
C ARG A 18 14.98 -1.04 10.58
N ASP A 19 15.02 -0.38 11.73
CA ASP A 19 14.73 -1.01 13.02
C ASP A 19 13.24 -1.38 13.17
N TYR A 20 12.36 -0.78 12.36
CA TYR A 20 10.94 -1.14 12.21
C TYR A 20 10.66 -2.01 10.96
N ASP A 21 11.69 -2.63 10.36
CA ASP A 21 11.58 -3.48 9.17
C ASP A 21 10.85 -2.83 7.98
N CYS A 22 10.87 -1.49 7.89
CA CYS A 22 10.32 -0.73 6.78
C CYS A 22 11.31 -0.64 5.61
N VAL A 23 12.62 -0.75 5.90
CA VAL A 23 13.68 -0.79 4.88
C VAL A 23 14.78 -1.79 5.24
N GLU A 24 15.39 -2.41 4.23
CA GLU A 24 16.59 -3.24 4.37
C GLU A 24 17.79 -2.64 3.63
N LEU A 25 18.99 -2.81 4.19
CA LEU A 25 20.23 -2.42 3.53
C LEU A 25 20.58 -3.48 2.47
N VAL A 26 20.46 -3.12 1.19
CA VAL A 26 20.73 -4.05 0.08
C VAL A 26 22.15 -3.95 -0.45
N ARG A 27 22.81 -2.80 -0.28
CA ARG A 27 24.17 -2.57 -0.82
C ARG A 27 24.88 -1.45 -0.09
N THR A 28 26.21 -1.52 -0.03
CA THR A 28 27.07 -0.40 0.39
C THR A 28 28.20 -0.21 -0.62
N GLU A 29 28.48 1.03 -1.03
CA GLU A 29 29.55 1.34 -1.99
C GLU A 29 30.40 2.55 -1.54
N PRO A 30 31.72 2.54 -1.75
CA PRO A 30 32.55 3.73 -1.51
C PRO A 30 32.38 4.78 -2.62
N ARG A 31 32.12 6.04 -2.25
CA ARG A 31 32.13 7.20 -3.16
C ARG A 31 32.85 8.39 -2.54
N ARG A 32 33.88 8.88 -3.24
CA ARG A 32 34.66 10.08 -2.87
C ARG A 32 35.03 10.14 -1.38
N GLY A 33 35.53 9.03 -0.83
CA GLY A 33 35.98 8.95 0.57
C GLY A 33 34.88 8.72 1.62
N ALA A 34 33.62 8.53 1.22
CA ALA A 34 32.51 8.17 2.09
C ALA A 34 31.86 6.84 1.67
N LEU A 35 31.24 6.13 2.60
CA LEU A 35 30.40 4.96 2.33
C LEU A 35 28.97 5.43 2.02
N GLN A 36 28.42 4.97 0.89
CA GLN A 36 27.01 5.15 0.53
C GLN A 36 26.24 3.86 0.84
N HIS A 37 25.17 3.98 1.61
CA HIS A 37 24.26 2.90 1.93
C HIS A 37 23.02 2.97 1.04
N PHE A 38 22.68 1.87 0.40
CA PHE A 38 21.50 1.73 -0.45
C PHE A 38 20.47 0.87 0.27
N TYR A 39 19.29 1.44 0.50
CA TYR A 39 18.18 0.77 1.16
C TYR A 39 17.08 0.44 0.16
N ARG A 40 16.41 -0.69 0.36
CA ARG A 40 15.18 -1.07 -0.33
C ARG A 40 14.04 -1.06 0.70
N ALA A 41 12.87 -0.59 0.30
CA ALA A 41 11.67 -0.75 1.13
C ALA A 41 11.28 -2.23 1.18
N THR A 42 11.17 -2.78 2.38
CA THR A 42 10.82 -4.19 2.63
C THR A 42 9.33 -4.42 2.71
N ALA A 43 8.56 -3.38 3.05
CA ALA A 43 7.11 -3.40 3.07
C ALA A 43 6.56 -2.15 2.40
N ARG A 44 5.44 -2.28 1.67
CA ARG A 44 4.52 -1.16 1.56
C ARG A 44 3.91 -1.01 2.96
N PRO A 45 4.09 0.12 3.66
CA PRO A 45 3.51 0.28 4.99
C PRO A 45 1.99 0.16 4.88
N ASN A 46 1.45 -0.96 5.33
CA ASN A 46 0.01 -1.09 5.57
C ASN A 46 -0.28 -0.32 6.85
N LEU A 47 -0.64 0.95 6.70
CA LEU A 47 -1.03 1.79 7.81
C LEU A 47 -2.39 1.33 8.33
N ASP A 48 -2.45 0.97 9.61
CA ASP A 48 -3.74 0.70 10.25
C ASP A 48 -4.55 2.00 10.47
N ASP A 49 -5.81 1.84 10.88
CA ASP A 49 -6.73 2.96 11.11
C ASP A 49 -6.17 3.98 12.11
N ASP A 50 -5.45 3.54 13.14
CA ASP A 50 -4.92 4.42 14.19
C ASP A 50 -3.72 5.20 13.67
N GLN A 51 -2.80 4.53 12.97
CA GLN A 51 -1.66 5.14 12.30
C GLN A 51 -2.12 6.18 11.26
N TRP A 52 -3.09 5.83 10.41
CA TRP A 52 -3.67 6.74 9.43
C TRP A 52 -4.22 8.02 10.08
N ARG A 53 -4.88 7.91 11.24
CA ARG A 53 -5.43 9.07 11.97
C ARG A 53 -4.36 10.01 12.52
N THR A 54 -3.17 9.51 12.80
CA THR A 54 -2.06 10.33 13.31
C THR A 54 -1.34 11.13 12.22
N LEU A 55 -1.54 10.79 10.94
CA LEU A 55 -0.86 11.44 9.84
C LEU A 55 -1.31 12.92 9.65
N PRO A 56 -0.36 13.82 9.34
CA PRO A 56 -0.68 15.17 8.88
C PRO A 56 -1.68 15.15 7.71
N SER A 57 -2.59 16.12 7.66
CA SER A 57 -3.62 16.18 6.61
C SER A 57 -3.06 16.26 5.20
N GLY A 58 -1.97 17.01 4.99
CA GLY A 58 -1.27 17.10 3.71
C GLY A 58 -0.77 15.73 3.24
N LEU A 59 -0.06 15.01 4.13
CA LEU A 59 0.46 13.68 3.83
C LEU A 59 -0.66 12.65 3.57
N ARG A 60 -1.77 12.71 4.33
CA ARG A 60 -2.95 11.87 4.02
C ARG A 60 -3.51 12.13 2.63
N GLY A 61 -3.56 13.40 2.22
CA GLY A 61 -4.02 13.79 0.89
C GLY A 61 -3.08 13.29 -0.22
N GLU A 62 -1.78 13.43 -0.02
CA GLU A 62 -0.75 12.92 -0.95
C GLU A 62 -0.83 11.41 -1.12
N LEU A 63 -0.84 10.65 -0.02
CA LEU A 63 -0.95 9.19 -0.05
C LEU A 63 -2.26 8.73 -0.71
N ALA A 64 -3.38 9.37 -0.40
CA ALA A 64 -4.66 9.06 -1.04
C ALA A 64 -4.63 9.36 -2.55
N GLY A 65 -3.98 10.45 -2.98
CA GLY A 65 -3.82 10.79 -4.38
C GLY A 65 -2.95 9.81 -5.15
N GLU A 66 -1.86 9.34 -4.54
CA GLU A 66 -1.00 8.29 -5.09
C GLU A 66 -1.77 6.98 -5.27
N THR A 67 -2.45 6.49 -4.21
CA THR A 67 -3.30 5.29 -4.30
C THR A 67 -4.35 5.41 -5.40
N LEU A 68 -5.04 6.54 -5.51
CA LEU A 68 -6.05 6.74 -6.55
C LEU A 68 -5.45 6.73 -7.96
N THR A 69 -4.25 7.29 -8.13
CA THR A 69 -3.55 7.32 -9.42
C THR A 69 -3.16 5.92 -9.86
N ASP A 70 -2.56 5.12 -8.96
CA ASP A 70 -2.20 3.73 -9.22
C ASP A 70 -3.43 2.91 -9.58
N LEU A 71 -4.50 3.00 -8.78
CA LEU A 71 -5.74 2.26 -9.02
C LEU A 71 -6.38 2.57 -10.39
N VAL A 72 -6.46 3.84 -10.76
CA VAL A 72 -7.03 4.22 -12.06
C VAL A 72 -6.14 3.76 -13.21
N THR A 73 -4.82 3.79 -13.02
CA THR A 73 -3.85 3.34 -14.02
C THR A 73 -3.96 1.84 -14.26
N ASP A 74 -3.93 1.03 -13.20
CA ASP A 74 -4.00 -0.42 -13.29
C ASP A 74 -5.39 -0.89 -13.77
N LEU A 75 -6.46 -0.23 -13.33
CA LEU A 75 -7.81 -0.49 -13.84
C LEU A 75 -7.92 -0.19 -15.34
N GLY A 76 -7.29 0.90 -15.81
CA GLY A 76 -7.21 1.23 -17.23
C GLY A 76 -6.46 0.17 -18.04
N GLY A 77 -5.28 -0.26 -17.55
CA GLY A 77 -4.50 -1.33 -18.17
C GLY A 77 -5.26 -2.66 -18.23
N ALA A 78 -5.97 -3.02 -17.16
CA ALA A 78 -6.81 -4.22 -17.13
C ALA A 78 -7.99 -4.15 -18.11
N ALA A 79 -8.60 -2.96 -18.26
CA ALA A 79 -9.66 -2.73 -19.23
C ALA A 79 -9.15 -2.90 -20.67
N ASP A 80 -8.01 -2.28 -21.00
CA ASP A 80 -7.39 -2.36 -22.32
C ASP A 80 -6.97 -3.79 -22.67
N ALA A 81 -6.53 -4.58 -21.68
CA ALA A 81 -6.19 -5.99 -21.83
C ALA A 81 -7.41 -6.95 -21.86
N GLY A 82 -8.64 -6.42 -21.71
CA GLY A 82 -9.87 -7.20 -21.70
C GLY A 82 -10.11 -8.01 -20.43
N HIS A 83 -9.30 -7.83 -19.38
CA HIS A 83 -9.39 -8.58 -18.13
C HIS A 83 -10.69 -8.27 -17.36
N LEU A 84 -11.30 -7.11 -17.59
CA LEU A 84 -12.61 -6.77 -17.00
C LEU A 84 -13.80 -7.55 -17.58
N GLN A 85 -13.59 -8.37 -18.61
CA GLN A 85 -14.61 -9.25 -19.20
C GLN A 85 -14.59 -10.66 -18.60
N ASP A 86 -13.61 -10.97 -17.75
CA ASP A 86 -13.52 -12.24 -17.07
C ASP A 86 -14.75 -12.43 -16.14
N PRO A 87 -15.46 -13.59 -16.21
CA PRO A 87 -16.66 -13.84 -15.43
C PRO A 87 -16.44 -13.80 -13.90
N ASP A 88 -15.20 -13.95 -13.44
CA ASP A 88 -14.84 -13.92 -12.02
C ASP A 88 -14.47 -12.50 -11.53
N VAL A 89 -14.52 -11.49 -12.40
CA VAL A 89 -14.31 -10.08 -12.02
C VAL A 89 -15.42 -9.59 -11.09
N VAL A 90 -15.01 -9.03 -9.95
CA VAL A 90 -15.92 -8.41 -8.98
C VAL A 90 -15.75 -6.89 -9.01
N LEU A 91 -16.76 -6.18 -9.54
CA LEU A 91 -16.79 -4.72 -9.54
C LEU A 91 -18.12 -4.22 -8.98
N ASN A 92 -18.08 -3.67 -7.76
CA ASN A 92 -19.26 -3.19 -7.06
C ASN A 92 -19.16 -1.71 -6.71
N ARG A 93 -20.17 -0.93 -7.10
CA ARG A 93 -20.34 0.46 -6.68
C ARG A 93 -21.68 0.63 -5.97
N THR A 94 -21.63 0.89 -4.66
CA THR A 94 -22.81 1.03 -3.81
C THR A 94 -22.81 2.37 -3.09
N PRO A 95 -23.55 3.37 -3.58
CA PRO A 95 -23.75 4.61 -2.84
C PRO A 95 -24.54 4.35 -1.55
N LEU A 96 -24.07 4.88 -0.42
CA LEU A 96 -24.71 4.71 0.90
C LEU A 96 -24.94 6.07 1.57
N GLU A 97 -26.00 6.15 2.38
CA GLU A 97 -26.24 7.23 3.32
C GLU A 97 -26.03 6.68 4.73
N LEU A 98 -24.99 7.16 5.42
CA LEU A 98 -24.54 6.63 6.70
C LEU A 98 -24.41 7.76 7.73
N ASP A 99 -24.84 7.48 8.96
CA ASP A 99 -24.45 8.29 10.11
C ASP A 99 -22.98 8.03 10.51
N GLU A 100 -22.44 8.81 11.45
CA GLU A 100 -21.04 8.67 11.89
C GLU A 100 -20.75 7.29 12.53
N LYS A 101 -21.73 6.70 13.22
CA LYS A 101 -21.56 5.40 13.88
C LYS A 101 -21.48 4.28 12.84
N ALA A 102 -22.35 4.32 11.84
CA ALA A 102 -22.37 3.40 10.72
C ALA A 102 -21.11 3.55 9.85
N PHE A 103 -20.65 4.78 9.62
CA PHE A 103 -19.39 5.04 8.90
C PHE A 103 -18.19 4.38 9.58
N LYS A 104 -18.04 4.58 10.91
CA LYS A 104 -16.97 3.93 11.69
C LYS A 104 -17.10 2.41 11.74
N LYS A 105 -18.34 1.89 11.85
CA LYS A 105 -18.59 0.45 11.86
C LYS A 105 -18.19 -0.19 10.52
N LEU A 106 -18.49 0.47 9.41
CA LEU A 106 -18.11 0.00 8.07
C LEU A 106 -16.59 0.01 7.90
N ASN A 107 -15.89 1.09 8.30
CA ASN A 107 -14.41 1.12 8.25
C ASN A 107 -13.77 -0.08 8.96
N LYS A 108 -14.23 -0.39 10.19
CA LYS A 108 -13.71 -1.54 10.94
C LYS A 108 -13.98 -2.88 10.28
N LEU A 109 -15.09 -3.02 9.55
CA LEU A 109 -15.37 -4.23 8.78
C LEU A 109 -14.41 -4.34 7.59
N LEU A 110 -14.22 -3.24 6.85
CA LEU A 110 -13.34 -3.20 5.69
C LEU A 110 -11.87 -3.44 6.06
N ALA A 111 -11.41 -2.93 7.20
CA ALA A 111 -10.07 -3.22 7.72
C ALA A 111 -9.86 -4.73 7.95
N LYS A 112 -10.86 -5.42 8.52
CA LYS A 112 -10.81 -6.89 8.67
C LYS A 112 -10.84 -7.62 7.33
N THR A 113 -11.62 -7.12 6.36
CA THR A 113 -11.63 -7.67 5.00
C THR A 113 -10.23 -7.56 4.37
N GLN A 114 -9.53 -6.43 4.55
CA GLN A 114 -8.16 -6.24 4.08
C GLN A 114 -7.20 -7.24 4.72
N GLU A 115 -7.24 -7.41 6.04
CA GLU A 115 -6.42 -8.39 6.76
C GLU A 115 -6.62 -9.81 6.20
N GLN A 116 -7.86 -10.20 5.94
CA GLN A 116 -8.18 -11.51 5.37
C GLN A 116 -7.71 -11.65 3.92
N ALA A 117 -7.81 -10.60 3.11
CA ALA A 117 -7.31 -10.59 1.74
C ALA A 117 -5.77 -10.78 1.70
N LEU A 118 -5.04 -10.14 2.61
CA LEU A 118 -3.60 -10.30 2.72
C LEU A 118 -3.20 -11.70 3.19
N ALA A 119 -3.94 -12.29 4.14
CA ALA A 119 -3.72 -13.68 4.53
C ALA A 119 -3.90 -14.66 3.35
N ILE A 120 -4.91 -14.44 2.51
CA ILE A 120 -5.12 -15.24 1.29
C ILE A 120 -3.92 -15.09 0.32
N ALA A 121 -3.39 -13.87 0.17
CA ALA A 121 -2.23 -13.62 -0.67
C ALA A 121 -0.97 -14.33 -0.13
N GLU A 122 -0.75 -14.32 1.20
CA GLU A 122 0.34 -15.04 1.86
C GLU A 122 0.22 -16.56 1.65
N GLU A 123 -0.98 -17.13 1.81
CA GLU A 123 -1.23 -18.55 1.54
C GLU A 123 -0.98 -18.91 0.07
N SER A 124 -1.35 -18.03 -0.87
CA SER A 124 -1.08 -18.22 -2.30
C SER A 124 0.42 -18.18 -2.61
N ALA A 125 1.15 -17.23 -2.01
CA ALA A 125 2.60 -17.12 -2.13
C ALA A 125 3.31 -18.35 -1.55
N ALA A 126 2.84 -18.89 -0.43
CA ALA A 126 3.36 -20.13 0.13
C ALA A 126 3.20 -21.31 -0.84
N ARG A 127 2.00 -21.49 -1.42
CA ARG A 127 1.75 -22.53 -2.44
C ARG A 127 2.64 -22.36 -3.67
N HIS A 128 2.83 -21.14 -4.14
CA HIS A 128 3.76 -20.84 -5.24
C HIS A 128 5.19 -21.26 -4.92
N ASN A 129 5.70 -20.92 -3.73
CA ASN A 129 7.06 -21.24 -3.32
C ASN A 129 7.29 -22.75 -3.13
N GLU A 130 6.29 -23.49 -2.66
CA GLU A 130 6.39 -24.93 -2.40
C GLU A 130 6.24 -25.78 -3.67
N SER A 131 5.32 -25.41 -4.56
CA SER A 131 4.86 -26.28 -5.66
C SER A 131 5.00 -25.65 -7.06
N GLY A 132 5.45 -24.40 -7.15
CA GLY A 132 5.48 -23.66 -8.42
C GLY A 132 4.09 -23.37 -8.98
N THR A 133 3.06 -23.35 -8.13
CA THR A 133 1.68 -23.01 -8.55
C THR A 133 1.68 -21.67 -9.27
N GLU A 134 1.10 -21.62 -10.46
CA GLU A 134 1.04 -20.38 -11.25
C GLU A 134 0.27 -19.30 -10.50
N VAL A 135 0.80 -18.08 -10.53
CA VAL A 135 0.17 -16.90 -9.96
C VAL A 135 -0.02 -15.88 -11.06
N PHE A 136 -1.07 -15.08 -10.94
CA PHE A 136 -1.36 -13.99 -11.85
C PHE A 136 -1.52 -12.69 -11.05
N PRO A 137 -1.14 -11.54 -11.64
CA PRO A 137 -1.35 -10.26 -11.00
C PRO A 137 -2.86 -10.00 -10.86
N THR A 138 -3.29 -9.61 -9.66
CA THR A 138 -4.65 -9.19 -9.37
C THR A 138 -4.59 -7.94 -8.49
N GLU A 139 -5.56 -7.05 -8.66
CA GLU A 139 -5.71 -5.85 -7.83
C GLU A 139 -6.85 -6.05 -6.83
N PHE A 140 -6.61 -5.74 -5.56
CA PHE A 140 -7.64 -5.71 -4.52
C PHE A 140 -7.69 -4.32 -3.89
N ALA A 141 -8.77 -3.60 -4.16
CA ALA A 141 -8.95 -2.23 -3.71
C ALA A 141 -10.31 -2.02 -3.03
N VAL A 142 -10.28 -1.38 -1.87
CA VAL A 142 -11.48 -1.00 -1.13
C VAL A 142 -11.42 0.50 -0.82
N LEU A 143 -12.39 1.26 -1.34
CA LEU A 143 -12.48 2.70 -1.14
C LEU A 143 -13.79 3.03 -0.42
N HIS A 144 -13.70 3.60 0.79
CA HIS A 144 -14.85 4.11 1.53
C HIS A 144 -14.60 5.55 1.98
N PHE A 145 -15.36 6.49 1.41
CA PHE A 145 -15.16 7.92 1.58
C PHE A 145 -16.49 8.67 1.55
N LYS A 146 -16.47 9.91 2.05
CA LYS A 146 -17.62 10.81 1.93
C LYS A 146 -17.68 11.35 0.50
N ARG A 147 -18.84 11.20 -0.16
CA ARG A 147 -19.08 11.76 -1.49
C ARG A 147 -19.18 13.29 -1.42
N ALA A 148 -18.69 13.98 -2.45
CA ALA A 148 -19.05 15.38 -2.67
C ALA A 148 -20.55 15.45 -3.00
N VAL A 149 -21.27 16.34 -2.32
CA VAL A 149 -22.70 16.63 -2.56
C VAL A 149 -22.81 17.75 -3.57
#